data_AF-A0A3L7RGV7-F1
#
_entry.id   AF-A0A3L7RGV7-F1
#
_cell.length_a   1.000
_cell.length_b   1.000
_cell.length_c   1.000
_cell.angle_alpha   90.00
_cell.angle_beta   90.00
_cell.angle_gamma   90.00
#
_symmetry.space_group_name_H-M   'P 1'
#
loop_
_entity.id
_entity.type
_entity.pdbx_description
1 polymer ?
#
loop_
_entity_poly.entity_id
_entity_poly.type
_entity_poly.pdbx_seq_one_letter_code
_entity_poly.pdbx_strand_id
1 'polypeptide(L)'
;TGGITLSGAVTITARGTSTLTGVIGGGGTLVKSGDGTLTLSGANTYSGDTLITAGTLSISSSYLSDLAAVKIDSGAFFNLGFSGSDSIGSLWLGGLQMAGGTYDSSTATYGSYFTGGGSLVVPTVVPEPGTLVLLFTGLAFAGSSWRKRLASSRN
;
A
#
# COMPACT_ATOMS: atom_id res chain seq x y z
N THR A 1 -3.56 22.85 -19.76
CA THR A 1 -2.94 22.60 -18.44
C THR A 1 -1.78 21.66 -18.64
N GLY A 2 -0.60 21.97 -18.09
CA GLY A 2 0.57 21.10 -18.19
C GLY A 2 0.38 19.87 -17.30
N GLY A 3 0.57 18.67 -17.87
CA GLY A 3 0.61 17.42 -17.13
C GLY A 3 2.06 16.99 -16.90
N ILE A 4 2.27 16.07 -15.96
CA ILE A 4 3.56 15.41 -15.74
C ILE A 4 3.40 13.96 -16.20
N THR A 5 4.28 13.48 -17.06
CA THR A 5 4.31 12.07 -17.47
C THR A 5 5.47 11.36 -16.79
N LEU A 6 5.17 10.31 -16.04
CA LEU A 6 6.13 9.41 -15.41
C LEU A 6 6.52 8.33 -16.41
N SER A 7 7.62 8.54 -17.15
CA SER A 7 8.23 7.49 -18.01
C SER A 7 9.22 6.60 -17.26
N GLY A 8 9.51 6.93 -16.00
CA GLY A 8 10.42 6.25 -15.09
C GLY A 8 10.26 6.84 -13.69
N ALA A 9 11.22 6.61 -12.80
CA ALA A 9 11.18 7.22 -11.47
C ALA A 9 11.37 8.74 -11.56
N VAL A 10 10.40 9.52 -11.07
CA VAL A 10 10.47 10.98 -11.00
C VAL A 10 10.41 11.42 -9.55
N THR A 11 11.39 12.22 -9.13
CA THR A 11 11.43 12.78 -7.79
C THR A 11 10.86 14.19 -7.77
N ILE A 12 9.85 14.41 -6.93
CA ILE A 12 9.31 15.73 -6.61
C ILE A 12 9.76 16.09 -5.20
N THR A 13 10.64 17.09 -5.09
CA THR A 13 11.13 17.59 -3.81
C THR A 13 10.27 18.76 -3.35
N ALA A 14 9.58 18.63 -2.23
CA ALA A 14 8.85 19.74 -1.60
C ALA A 14 9.49 20.10 -0.25
N ARG A 15 9.89 21.36 -0.09
CA ARG A 15 10.52 21.90 1.14
C ARG A 15 9.60 22.81 1.95
N GLY A 16 8.35 22.92 1.51
CA GLY A 16 7.27 23.67 2.13
C GLY A 16 5.95 23.10 1.62
N THR A 17 4.85 23.83 1.79
CA THR A 17 3.55 23.41 1.25
C THR A 17 3.46 23.73 -0.23
N SER A 18 3.17 22.73 -1.07
CA SER A 18 3.03 22.88 -2.52
C SER A 18 1.85 22.07 -3.01
N THR A 19 1.04 22.64 -3.91
CA THR A 19 -0.10 21.95 -4.53
C THR A 19 0.14 21.80 -6.02
N LEU A 20 0.13 20.55 -6.49
CA LEU A 20 0.16 20.22 -7.90
C LEU A 20 -1.28 19.95 -8.39
N THR A 21 -1.77 20.88 -9.21
CA THR A 21 -3.10 20.82 -9.84
C THR A 21 -3.11 20.15 -11.20
N GLY A 22 -1.94 19.96 -11.81
CA GLY A 22 -1.77 19.24 -13.07
C GLY A 22 -2.02 17.74 -12.90
N VAL A 23 -2.37 17.07 -14.01
CA VAL A 23 -2.52 15.62 -14.06
C VAL A 23 -1.15 14.96 -14.15
N ILE A 24 -0.84 14.05 -13.23
CA ILE A 24 0.28 13.12 -13.32
C ILE A 24 -0.22 11.83 -13.98
N GLY A 25 0.39 11.40 -15.08
CA GLY A 25 0.11 10.13 -15.74
C GLY A 25 1.38 9.31 -16.00
N GLY A 26 1.24 8.12 -16.60
CA GLY A 26 2.36 7.25 -16.97
C GLY A 26 2.62 6.11 -15.99
N GLY A 27 3.47 5.17 -16.37
CA GLY A 27 3.76 3.94 -15.58
C GLY A 27 4.97 4.04 -14.66
N GLY A 28 5.64 5.18 -14.61
CA GLY A 28 6.82 5.39 -13.78
C GLY A 28 6.49 5.63 -12.30
N THR A 29 7.50 5.49 -11.45
CA THR A 29 7.39 5.69 -10.00
C THR A 29 7.35 7.17 -9.65
N LEU A 30 6.43 7.55 -8.76
CA LEU A 30 6.45 8.86 -8.12
C LEU A 30 7.26 8.79 -6.82
N VAL A 31 8.30 9.62 -6.71
CA VAL A 31 9.10 9.76 -5.48
C VAL A 31 8.86 11.14 -4.87
N LYS A 32 8.28 11.19 -3.68
CA LYS A 32 8.19 12.41 -2.87
C LYS A 32 9.38 12.49 -1.93
N SER A 33 10.09 13.62 -1.98
CA SER A 33 11.19 13.95 -1.06
C SER A 33 11.04 15.37 -0.50
N GLY A 34 11.94 15.73 0.42
CA GLY A 34 11.89 16.99 1.15
C GLY A 34 10.89 16.96 2.30
N ASP A 35 11.17 17.78 3.31
CA ASP A 35 10.48 17.89 4.60
C ASP A 35 9.09 18.53 4.54
N GLY A 36 8.73 19.14 3.41
CA GLY A 36 7.45 19.80 3.20
C GLY A 36 6.31 18.89 2.77
N THR A 37 5.14 19.50 2.56
CA THR A 37 3.91 18.85 2.11
C THR A 37 3.69 19.04 0.62
N LEU A 38 3.56 17.96 -0.14
CA LEU A 38 3.12 17.97 -1.53
C LEU A 38 1.67 17.50 -1.61
N THR A 39 0.76 18.36 -2.06
CA THR A 39 -0.64 18.01 -2.32
C THR A 39 -0.84 17.78 -3.81
N LEU A 40 -1.33 16.59 -4.16
CA LEU A 40 -1.72 16.23 -5.50
C LEU A 40 -3.25 16.35 -5.62
N SER A 41 -3.71 17.44 -6.25
CA SER A 41 -5.14 17.75 -6.38
C SER A 41 -5.69 17.53 -7.79
N GLY A 42 -4.83 17.22 -8.76
CA GLY A 42 -5.24 16.85 -10.12
C GLY A 42 -5.88 15.46 -10.18
N ALA A 43 -6.58 15.18 -11.28
CA ALA A 43 -7.09 13.84 -11.60
C ALA A 43 -5.95 12.95 -12.13
N ASN A 44 -5.08 12.50 -11.24
CA ASN A 44 -3.91 11.72 -11.59
C ASN A 44 -4.30 10.33 -12.12
N THR A 45 -3.50 9.80 -13.05
CA THR A 45 -3.70 8.53 -13.75
C THR A 45 -2.42 7.71 -13.85
N TYR A 46 -1.41 8.04 -13.05
CA TYR A 46 -0.18 7.23 -13.03
C TYR A 46 -0.44 5.87 -12.39
N SER A 47 0.23 4.86 -12.91
CA SER A 47 0.05 3.46 -12.49
C SER A 47 1.29 2.86 -11.85
N GLY A 48 2.39 3.61 -11.74
CA GLY A 48 3.59 3.17 -11.06
C GLY A 48 3.55 3.35 -9.54
N ASP A 49 4.59 2.84 -8.89
CA ASP A 49 4.75 2.90 -7.43
C ASP A 49 4.78 4.34 -6.89
N THR A 50 4.38 4.49 -5.63
CA THR A 50 4.50 5.73 -4.86
C THR A 50 5.47 5.54 -3.71
N LEU A 51 6.57 6.29 -3.73
CA LEU A 51 7.59 6.28 -2.68
C LEU A 51 7.61 7.64 -1.96
N ILE A 52 7.39 7.63 -0.65
CA ILE A 52 7.42 8.82 0.20
C ILE A 52 8.64 8.68 1.11
N THR A 53 9.71 9.39 0.75
CA THR A 53 11.00 9.33 1.45
C THR A 53 11.12 10.33 2.60
N ALA A 54 10.38 11.45 2.53
CA ALA A 54 10.38 12.49 3.55
C ALA A 54 9.15 13.41 3.45
N GLY A 55 8.82 14.05 4.58
CA GLY A 55 7.73 15.01 4.69
C GLY A 55 6.37 14.35 4.48
N THR A 56 5.44 15.09 3.87
CA THR A 56 4.06 14.61 3.66
C THR A 56 3.70 14.60 2.18
N LEU A 57 3.19 13.47 1.69
CA LEU A 57 2.44 13.42 0.44
C LEU A 57 0.95 13.47 0.77
N SER A 58 0.19 14.32 0.11
CA SER A 58 -1.26 14.42 0.27
C SER A 58 -1.95 14.16 -1.05
N ILE A 59 -2.93 13.26 -1.06
CA ILE A 59 -3.75 12.98 -2.23
C ILE A 59 -5.20 13.33 -1.94
N SER A 60 -5.90 13.90 -2.92
CA SER A 60 -7.29 14.37 -2.75
C SER A 60 -8.34 13.37 -3.23
N SER A 61 -7.93 12.24 -3.79
CA SER A 61 -8.83 11.20 -4.33
C SER A 61 -8.11 9.85 -4.42
N SER A 62 -8.90 8.80 -4.58
CA SER A 62 -8.46 7.40 -4.75
C SER A 62 -8.13 7.12 -6.22
N TYR A 63 -6.88 7.35 -6.62
CA TYR A 63 -6.40 7.10 -8.00
C TYR A 63 -5.15 6.22 -8.03
N LEU A 64 -4.74 5.63 -6.91
CA LEU A 64 -3.60 4.74 -6.90
C LEU A 64 -3.96 3.47 -7.70
N SER A 65 -2.94 2.83 -8.26
CA SER A 65 -3.16 1.58 -8.98
C SER A 65 -3.19 0.39 -8.02
N ASP A 66 -4.16 -0.50 -8.22
CA ASP A 66 -4.27 -1.80 -7.55
C ASP A 66 -3.04 -2.71 -7.73
N LEU A 67 -2.15 -2.39 -8.68
CA LEU A 67 -0.90 -3.12 -8.92
C LEU A 67 0.32 -2.43 -8.31
N ALA A 68 0.21 -1.14 -7.99
CA ALA A 68 1.33 -0.32 -7.52
C ALA A 68 1.63 -0.55 -6.04
N ALA A 69 2.90 -0.43 -5.68
CA ALA A 69 3.32 -0.39 -4.30
C ALA A 69 3.26 1.05 -3.74
N VAL A 70 2.83 1.18 -2.49
CA VAL A 70 3.00 2.40 -1.68
C VAL A 70 4.07 2.12 -0.64
N LYS A 71 5.11 2.96 -0.62
CA LYS A 71 6.23 2.86 0.31
C LYS A 71 6.38 4.16 1.08
N ILE A 72 6.33 4.07 2.41
CA ILE A 72 6.43 5.22 3.31
C ILE A 72 7.64 4.97 4.21
N ASP A 73 8.69 5.76 4.03
CA ASP A 73 9.88 5.67 4.87
C ASP A 73 9.59 6.18 6.29
N SER A 74 10.43 5.77 7.24
CA SER A 74 10.30 6.21 8.63
C SER A 74 10.40 7.74 8.74
N GLY A 75 9.42 8.37 9.38
CA GLY A 75 9.35 9.83 9.53
C GLY A 75 8.70 10.55 8.36
N ALA A 76 8.24 9.83 7.34
CA ALA A 76 7.37 10.37 6.29
C ALA A 76 5.90 10.05 6.56
N PHE A 77 5.02 10.86 5.98
CA PHE A 77 3.57 10.75 6.17
C PHE A 77 2.84 10.70 4.83
N PHE A 78 1.79 9.89 4.79
CA PHE A 78 0.83 9.84 3.70
C PHE A 78 -0.53 10.34 4.16
N ASN A 79 -0.90 11.53 3.69
CA ASN A 79 -2.20 12.12 3.93
C ASN A 79 -3.22 11.64 2.89
N LEU A 80 -4.13 10.78 3.32
CA LEU A 80 -5.28 10.31 2.55
C LEU A 80 -6.40 11.35 2.71
N GLY A 81 -6.29 12.44 1.96
CA GLY A 81 -7.16 13.63 2.02
C GLY A 81 -8.53 13.45 1.35
N PHE A 82 -8.99 12.21 1.21
CA PHE A 82 -10.31 11.84 0.68
C PHE A 82 -11.07 10.98 1.69
N SER A 83 -12.34 10.68 1.42
CA SER A 83 -13.15 9.74 2.20
C SER A 83 -13.33 8.43 1.46
N GLY A 84 -13.25 7.30 2.18
CA GLY A 84 -13.42 5.96 1.61
C GLY A 84 -12.09 5.19 1.51
N SER A 85 -12.07 4.15 0.69
CA SER A 85 -10.90 3.27 0.51
C SER A 85 -10.36 3.32 -0.91
N ASP A 86 -9.05 3.19 -1.05
CA ASP A 86 -8.35 2.96 -2.31
C ASP A 86 -7.59 1.63 -2.26
N SER A 87 -7.53 0.90 -3.38
CA SER A 87 -6.86 -0.40 -3.43
C SER A 87 -5.44 -0.25 -4.01
N ILE A 88 -4.49 -1.00 -3.45
CA ILE A 88 -3.08 -0.96 -3.85
C ILE A 88 -2.50 -2.37 -3.88
N GLY A 89 -1.41 -2.57 -4.62
CA GLY A 89 -0.79 -3.89 -4.74
C GLY A 89 -0.04 -4.32 -3.50
N SER A 90 0.71 -3.40 -2.87
CA SER A 90 1.41 -3.66 -1.61
C SER A 90 1.71 -2.40 -0.83
N LEU A 91 1.79 -2.52 0.50
CA LEU A 91 2.14 -1.43 1.40
C LEU A 91 3.45 -1.75 2.14
N TRP A 92 4.35 -0.77 2.19
CA TRP A 92 5.59 -0.84 2.97
C TRP A 92 5.68 0.35 3.91
N LEU A 93 5.87 0.08 5.21
CA LEU A 93 5.99 1.09 6.26
C LEU A 93 7.35 0.95 6.94
N GLY A 94 8.20 1.97 6.86
CA GLY A 94 9.54 1.96 7.48
C GLY A 94 10.42 0.81 7.00
N GLY A 95 10.23 0.34 5.76
CA GLY A 95 10.95 -0.80 5.18
C GLY A 95 10.33 -2.18 5.46
N LEU A 96 9.26 -2.27 6.24
CA LEU A 96 8.55 -3.53 6.48
C LEU A 96 7.35 -3.66 5.53
N GLN A 97 7.23 -4.80 4.84
CA GLN A 97 6.05 -5.11 4.04
C GLN A 97 4.88 -5.46 4.94
N MET A 98 3.74 -4.83 4.70
CA MET A 98 2.50 -5.10 5.43
C MET A 98 1.71 -6.25 4.77
N ALA A 99 0.96 -7.00 5.56
CA ALA A 99 0.09 -8.07 5.07
C ALA A 99 -1.12 -7.50 4.31
N GLY A 100 -1.95 -8.37 3.73
CA GLY A 100 -3.26 -7.96 3.25
C GLY A 100 -4.12 -7.39 4.39
N GLY A 101 -4.83 -6.29 4.14
CA GLY A 101 -5.60 -5.59 5.16
C GLY A 101 -5.94 -4.15 4.80
N THR A 102 -6.58 -3.47 5.74
CA THR A 102 -7.00 -2.06 5.64
C THR A 102 -6.09 -1.20 6.50
N TYR A 103 -5.55 -0.12 5.93
CA TYR A 103 -4.54 0.73 6.55
C TYR A 103 -4.94 2.21 6.50
N ASP A 104 -5.07 2.83 7.66
CA ASP A 104 -5.49 4.22 7.82
C ASP A 104 -4.83 4.89 9.04
N SER A 105 -5.28 6.10 9.38
CA SER A 105 -4.82 6.86 10.53
C SER A 105 -5.44 6.41 11.88
N SER A 106 -6.44 5.52 11.86
CA SER A 106 -7.22 5.16 13.04
C SER A 106 -6.52 4.15 13.95
N THR A 107 -5.60 3.36 13.40
CA THR A 107 -4.80 2.39 14.16
C THR A 107 -3.51 3.03 14.64
N ALA A 108 -3.23 3.02 15.95
CA ALA A 108 -2.05 3.68 16.52
C ALA A 108 -0.70 3.25 15.89
N THR A 109 -0.58 1.98 15.50
CA THR A 109 0.59 1.44 14.79
C THR A 109 0.80 2.09 13.41
N TYR A 110 -0.28 2.45 12.72
CA TYR A 110 -0.27 3.00 11.35
C TYR A 110 -0.45 4.52 11.32
N GLY A 111 -1.04 5.11 12.37
CA GLY A 111 -1.25 6.55 12.52
C GLY A 111 0.03 7.38 12.61
N SER A 112 1.20 6.73 12.73
CA SER A 112 2.51 7.38 12.57
C SER A 112 2.91 7.56 11.10
N TYR A 113 2.25 6.88 10.16
CA TYR A 113 2.51 6.95 8.72
C TYR A 113 1.34 7.56 7.94
N PHE A 114 0.11 7.45 8.45
CA PHE A 114 -1.09 7.94 7.77
C PHE A 114 -1.73 9.11 8.49
N THR A 115 -2.25 10.05 7.71
CA THR A 115 -3.15 11.11 8.17
C THR A 115 -4.36 11.22 7.24
N GLY A 116 -5.35 12.02 7.62
CA GLY A 116 -6.57 12.19 6.82
C GLY A 116 -7.64 11.16 7.17
N GLY A 117 -8.68 11.10 6.33
CA GLY A 117 -9.89 10.31 6.56
C GLY A 117 -10.07 9.11 5.63
N GLY A 118 -9.16 8.93 4.67
CA GLY A 118 -9.18 7.79 3.75
C GLY A 118 -8.44 6.59 4.29
N SER A 119 -8.56 5.46 3.58
CA SER A 119 -7.84 4.22 3.88
C SER A 119 -7.26 3.60 2.62
N LEU A 120 -6.15 2.87 2.77
CA LEU A 120 -5.63 1.96 1.75
C LEU A 120 -6.09 0.54 2.05
N VAL A 121 -6.33 -0.24 1.00
CA VAL A 121 -6.66 -1.66 1.08
C VAL A 121 -5.60 -2.43 0.31
N VAL A 122 -4.87 -3.28 1.01
CA VAL A 122 -3.96 -4.26 0.41
C VAL A 122 -4.74 -5.56 0.29
N PRO A 123 -4.91 -6.13 -0.92
CA PRO A 123 -5.66 -7.35 -1.09
C PRO A 123 -5.00 -8.48 -0.29
N THR A 124 -5.79 -9.19 0.50
CA THR A 124 -5.35 -10.47 1.03
C THR A 124 -5.16 -11.40 -0.15
N VAL A 125 -3.94 -11.88 -0.36
CA VAL A 125 -3.72 -13.03 -1.22
C VAL A 125 -4.43 -14.18 -0.53
N VAL A 126 -5.70 -14.41 -0.87
CA VAL A 126 -6.37 -15.65 -0.49
C VAL A 126 -5.54 -16.72 -1.19
N PRO A 127 -4.85 -17.63 -0.46
CA PRO A 127 -4.24 -18.74 -1.14
C PRO A 127 -5.36 -19.42 -1.90
N GLU A 128 -5.23 -19.53 -3.23
CA GLU A 128 -6.07 -20.40 -4.03
C GLU A 128 -6.29 -21.69 -3.24
N PRO A 129 -7.51 -22.26 -3.14
CA PRO A 129 -7.82 -23.39 -2.26
C PRO A 129 -6.99 -24.68 -2.47
N GLY A 130 -5.92 -24.65 -3.27
CA GLY A 130 -4.86 -25.65 -3.36
C GLY A 130 -3.49 -25.27 -2.75
N THR A 131 -3.26 -24.05 -2.26
CA THR A 131 -1.97 -23.66 -1.66
C THR A 131 -2.04 -23.77 -0.13
N LEU A 132 -1.58 -24.90 0.40
CA LEU A 132 -1.36 -25.05 1.84
C LEU A 132 -0.20 -24.14 2.27
N VAL A 133 -0.51 -22.94 2.73
CA VAL A 133 0.45 -22.11 3.46
C VAL A 133 0.43 -22.56 4.92
N LEU A 134 1.35 -23.46 5.28
CA LEU A 134 1.59 -23.80 6.68
C LEU A 134 2.37 -22.65 7.35
N LEU A 135 1.65 -21.70 7.95
CA LEU A 135 2.24 -20.75 8.89
C LEU A 135 2.54 -21.48 10.19
N PHE A 136 3.77 -21.97 10.35
CA PHE A 136 4.24 -22.45 11.65
C PHE A 136 4.69 -21.26 12.51
N THR A 137 3.74 -20.50 13.06
CA THR A 137 4.02 -19.66 14.22
C THR A 137 3.76 -20.47 15.48
N GLY A 138 4.78 -21.24 15.87
CA GLY A 138 5.02 -21.68 17.25
C GLY A 138 3.83 -22.23 18.05
N LEU A 139 3.47 -23.49 17.80
CA LEU A 139 2.88 -24.36 18.82
C LEU A 139 3.45 -25.76 18.61
N ALA A 140 4.28 -26.23 19.53
CA ALA A 140 4.73 -27.61 19.56
C ALA A 140 3.50 -28.50 19.82
N PHE A 141 3.01 -29.18 18.78
CA PHE A 141 2.00 -30.23 18.95
C PHE A 141 2.72 -31.57 19.18
N ALA A 142 2.82 -31.94 20.46
CA ALA A 142 3.10 -33.31 20.85
C ALA A 142 1.93 -34.22 20.42
N GLY A 143 2.23 -35.18 19.54
CA GLY A 143 1.50 -36.45 19.38
C GLY A 143 0.08 -36.40 18.81
N SER A 144 -0.10 -36.92 17.59
CA SER A 144 -0.93 -38.12 17.36
C SER A 144 -1.00 -38.49 15.87
N SER A 145 -0.68 -39.75 15.62
CA SER A 145 -0.52 -40.43 14.32
C SER A 145 -1.84 -40.55 13.55
N TRP A 146 -1.94 -39.92 12.38
CA TRP A 146 -3.03 -40.12 11.43
C TRP A 146 -2.87 -41.45 10.67
N ARG A 147 -3.56 -42.51 11.12
CA ARG A 147 -3.72 -43.73 10.30
C ARG A 147 -4.88 -43.53 9.33
N LYS A 148 -4.59 -43.50 8.02
CA LYS A 148 -5.58 -43.59 6.94
C LYS A 148 -6.34 -44.92 7.05
N ARG A 149 -7.65 -44.90 7.25
CA ARG A 149 -8.52 -46.07 7.00
C ARG A 149 -9.23 -45.87 5.66
N LEU A 150 -8.74 -46.53 4.61
CA LEU A 150 -9.52 -46.80 3.41
C LEU A 150 -10.52 -47.93 3.76
N ALA A 151 -11.81 -47.65 3.77
CA ALA A 151 -12.83 -48.69 3.80
C ALA A 151 -13.03 -49.21 2.37
N SER A 152 -12.82 -50.52 2.16
CA SER A 152 -13.09 -51.18 0.87
C SER A 152 -14.60 -51.29 0.65
N SER A 153 -15.08 -50.84 -0.50
CA SER A 153 -16.43 -51.16 -0.97
C SER A 153 -16.49 -52.63 -1.44
N ARG A 154 -17.39 -53.42 -0.84
CA ARG A 154 -17.96 -54.64 -1.43
C ARG A 154 -19.47 -54.53 -1.30
N ASN A 155 -20.15 -54.37 -2.42
CA ASN A 155 -21.21 -55.28 -2.86
C ASN A 155 -21.41 -55.08 -4.35
#